data_AF-A0A1Y0ESR8-F1
#
_entry.id   AF-A0A1Y0ESR8-F1
#
_cell.length_a   1.000
_cell.length_b   1.000
_cell.length_c   1.000
_cell.angle_alpha   90.00
_cell.angle_beta   90.00
_cell.angle_gamma   90.00
#
_symmetry.space_group_name_H-M   'P 1'
#
loop_
_entity.id
_entity.type
_entity.pdbx_description
1 polymer ?
#
loop_
_entity_poly.entity_id
_entity_poly.type
_entity_poly.pdbx_seq_one_letter_code
_entity_poly.pdbx_strand_id
1 'polypeptide(L)'
;MPSLYFDDPDEGLAPATSHPAFVQFAREAFWWDGADDFSPFGSDDGHDTLSSLVDWYREGGHGASAPVMPFLQQLLADWDFPVPADLLDRDDAAKAAWLQQDAMNDSYLASVCRARVATAFGQIKVSGRLDPEVREQALSALHTLLWLNERARSQFPDWPHADEDAQALRSMQAVLAQRTPSLAS
;
A
#
# COMPACT_ATOMS: atom_id res chain seq x y z
N MET A 1 -26.51 -7.37 -0.49
CA MET A 1 -25.11 -7.76 -0.72
C MET A 1 -24.25 -6.58 -0.35
N PRO A 2 -23.06 -6.75 0.28
CA PRO A 2 -22.16 -5.61 0.42
C PRO A 2 -21.79 -5.12 -0.98
N SER A 3 -22.09 -3.87 -1.27
CA SER A 3 -21.76 -3.22 -2.53
C SER A 3 -20.27 -2.93 -2.59
N LEU A 4 -19.64 -3.22 -3.72
CA LEU A 4 -18.30 -2.72 -4.03
C LEU A 4 -18.40 -1.23 -4.38
N TYR A 5 -17.35 -0.50 -4.06
CA TYR A 5 -17.25 0.95 -4.22
C TYR A 5 -16.11 1.28 -5.19
N PHE A 6 -16.44 2.00 -6.25
CA PHE A 6 -15.49 2.35 -7.30
C PHE A 6 -15.60 3.83 -7.64
N ASP A 7 -14.47 4.43 -7.96
CA ASP A 7 -14.41 5.84 -8.33
C ASP A 7 -15.03 6.09 -9.70
N ASP A 8 -15.55 7.30 -9.84
CA ASP A 8 -15.85 7.89 -11.14
C ASP A 8 -14.52 8.25 -11.80
N PRO A 9 -14.22 7.77 -13.01
CA PRO A 9 -12.98 8.10 -13.72
C PRO A 9 -12.74 9.61 -13.89
N ASP A 10 -13.79 10.42 -13.96
CA ASP A 10 -13.70 11.87 -14.16
C ASP A 10 -13.49 12.63 -12.83
N GLU A 11 -13.92 12.06 -11.69
CA GLU A 11 -13.76 12.68 -10.35
C GLU A 11 -12.54 12.17 -9.59
N GLY A 12 -12.12 10.92 -9.86
CA GLY A 12 -11.03 10.26 -9.15
C GLY A 12 -11.42 9.84 -7.72
N LEU A 13 -10.40 9.68 -6.87
CA LEU A 13 -10.56 9.18 -5.50
C LEU A 13 -11.41 10.14 -4.65
N ALA A 14 -12.61 9.70 -4.25
CA ALA A 14 -13.55 10.55 -3.50
C ALA A 14 -14.27 9.82 -2.36
N PRO A 15 -14.70 10.54 -1.29
CA PRO A 15 -15.49 9.96 -0.22
C PRO A 15 -16.83 9.37 -0.69
N ALA A 16 -17.46 9.99 -1.70
CA ALA A 16 -18.76 9.56 -2.23
C ALA A 16 -18.71 8.20 -2.94
N THR A 17 -17.54 7.85 -3.47
CA THR A 17 -17.26 6.63 -4.25
C THR A 17 -16.43 5.61 -3.48
N SER A 18 -16.26 5.82 -2.16
CA SER A 18 -15.47 4.96 -1.27
C SER A 18 -16.35 4.28 -0.24
N HIS A 19 -15.98 3.06 0.15
CA HIS A 19 -16.73 2.32 1.15
C HIS A 19 -16.74 3.08 2.50
N PRO A 20 -17.86 3.12 3.24
CA PRO A 20 -17.94 3.87 4.51
C PRO A 20 -16.87 3.50 5.55
N ALA A 21 -16.42 2.24 5.56
CA ALA A 21 -15.31 1.79 6.40
C ALA A 21 -13.98 2.50 6.09
N PHE A 22 -13.73 2.88 4.83
CA PHE A 22 -12.58 3.71 4.45
C PHE A 22 -12.77 5.15 4.91
N VAL A 23 -13.92 5.74 4.55
CA VAL A 23 -14.31 7.12 4.92
C VAL A 23 -14.25 7.37 6.43
N GLN A 24 -14.53 6.37 7.25
CA GLN A 24 -14.55 6.48 8.72
C GLN A 24 -13.22 6.98 9.31
N PHE A 25 -12.08 6.52 8.76
CA PHE A 25 -10.74 6.93 9.22
C PHE A 25 -10.06 7.92 8.29
N ALA A 26 -10.42 7.93 7.00
CA ALA A 26 -9.84 8.82 5.99
C ALA A 26 -10.40 10.26 6.14
N ARG A 27 -10.07 10.93 7.26
CA ARG A 27 -10.59 12.25 7.61
C ARG A 27 -9.71 13.41 7.16
N GLU A 28 -8.43 13.12 6.92
CA GLU A 28 -7.42 14.08 6.51
C GLU A 28 -7.27 14.09 4.99
N ALA A 29 -6.89 15.25 4.42
CA ALA A 29 -6.75 15.42 2.97
C ALA A 29 -5.77 14.44 2.33
N PHE A 30 -4.70 14.07 3.05
CA PHE A 30 -3.69 13.10 2.63
C PHE A 30 -4.28 11.77 2.15
N TRP A 31 -5.42 11.32 2.68
CA TRP A 31 -6.04 10.05 2.24
C TRP A 31 -6.71 10.12 0.87
N TRP A 32 -6.98 11.34 0.38
CA TRP A 32 -7.76 11.64 -0.81
C TRP A 32 -6.91 12.29 -1.91
N ASP A 33 -5.68 12.68 -1.59
CA ASP A 33 -4.79 13.33 -2.54
C ASP A 33 -4.08 12.29 -3.42
N GLY A 34 -4.65 12.04 -4.59
CA GLY A 34 -4.07 11.14 -5.59
C GLY A 34 -2.81 11.67 -6.29
N ALA A 35 -2.28 12.82 -5.88
CA ALA A 35 -1.01 13.36 -6.36
C ALA A 35 0.01 13.61 -5.23
N ASP A 36 -0.34 13.28 -3.98
CA ASP A 36 0.60 13.27 -2.86
C ASP A 36 1.33 11.92 -2.81
N ASP A 37 2.62 11.93 -3.16
CA ASP A 37 3.48 10.74 -3.17
C ASP A 37 3.55 9.99 -1.83
N PHE A 38 3.18 10.63 -0.71
CA PHE A 38 3.16 10.00 0.62
C PHE A 38 1.78 9.44 1.00
N SER A 39 0.75 9.73 0.21
CA SER A 39 -0.56 9.09 0.33
C SER A 39 -0.50 7.62 -0.09
N PRO A 40 -1.43 6.76 0.35
CA PRO A 40 -1.45 5.36 -0.07
C PRO A 40 -1.65 5.14 -1.58
N PHE A 41 -2.12 6.16 -2.31
CA PHE A 41 -2.50 6.03 -3.72
C PHE A 41 -1.91 7.10 -4.65
N GLY A 42 -1.11 8.03 -4.13
CA GLY A 42 -0.65 9.20 -4.89
C GLY A 42 0.69 9.00 -5.61
N SER A 43 1.53 8.08 -5.15
CA SER A 43 2.69 7.63 -5.95
C SER A 43 2.24 6.76 -7.12
N ASP A 44 2.96 6.76 -8.25
CA ASP A 44 2.72 5.89 -9.41
C ASP A 44 2.45 4.41 -9.00
N ASP A 45 3.33 3.84 -8.15
CA ASP A 45 3.19 2.46 -7.65
C ASP A 45 1.84 2.21 -6.95
N GLY A 46 1.39 3.19 -6.18
CA GLY A 46 0.15 3.13 -5.39
C GLY A 46 -1.08 3.35 -6.24
N HIS A 47 -1.01 4.29 -7.18
CA HIS A 47 -2.05 4.56 -8.17
C HIS A 47 -2.29 3.34 -9.06
N ASP A 48 -1.22 2.79 -9.66
CA ASP A 48 -1.28 1.63 -10.54
C ASP A 48 -1.80 0.40 -9.80
N THR A 49 -1.40 0.23 -8.53
CA THR A 49 -1.92 -0.85 -7.68
C THR A 49 -3.43 -0.69 -7.44
N LEU A 50 -3.90 0.52 -7.11
CA LEU A 50 -5.32 0.76 -6.88
C LEU A 50 -6.14 0.53 -8.15
N SER A 51 -5.68 1.05 -9.30
CA SER A 51 -6.32 0.84 -10.60
C SER A 51 -6.42 -0.65 -10.91
N SER A 52 -5.29 -1.37 -10.81
CA SER A 52 -5.25 -2.82 -11.07
C SER A 52 -6.15 -3.61 -10.12
N LEU A 53 -6.26 -3.21 -8.85
CA LEU A 53 -7.15 -3.85 -7.89
C LEU A 53 -8.63 -3.59 -8.22
N VAL A 54 -8.96 -2.38 -8.67
CA VAL A 54 -10.32 -2.03 -9.11
C VAL A 54 -10.71 -2.86 -10.33
N ASP A 55 -9.81 -3.01 -11.31
CA ASP A 55 -10.03 -3.83 -12.50
C ASP A 55 -10.18 -5.30 -12.12
N TRP A 56 -9.34 -5.81 -11.21
CA TRP A 56 -9.48 -7.14 -10.66
C TRP A 56 -10.88 -7.37 -10.06
N TYR A 57 -11.39 -6.45 -9.24
CA TYR A 57 -12.75 -6.54 -8.69
C TYR A 57 -13.85 -6.46 -9.77
N ARG A 58 -13.76 -5.50 -10.71
CA ARG A 58 -14.80 -5.22 -11.71
C ARG A 58 -14.84 -6.29 -12.80
N GLU A 59 -13.69 -6.59 -13.40
CA GLU A 59 -13.58 -7.42 -14.59
C GLU A 59 -13.44 -8.91 -14.24
N GLY A 60 -12.81 -9.23 -13.11
CA GLY A 60 -12.70 -10.60 -12.60
C GLY A 60 -14.00 -11.16 -12.01
N GLY A 61 -15.03 -10.32 -11.84
CA GLY A 61 -16.31 -10.72 -11.23
C GLY A 61 -16.17 -11.06 -9.73
N HIS A 62 -15.13 -10.56 -9.08
CA HIS A 62 -14.84 -10.85 -7.68
C HIS A 62 -15.77 -10.07 -6.76
N GLY A 63 -16.43 -10.78 -5.84
CA GLY A 63 -17.26 -10.15 -4.81
C GLY A 63 -16.42 -9.55 -3.68
N ALA A 64 -17.08 -8.80 -2.78
CA ALA A 64 -16.42 -8.17 -1.62
C ALA A 64 -15.60 -9.15 -0.77
N SER A 65 -16.01 -10.41 -0.67
CA SER A 65 -15.32 -11.44 0.11
C SER A 65 -14.22 -12.19 -0.64
N ALA A 66 -13.90 -11.83 -1.88
CA ALA A 66 -12.84 -12.48 -2.63
C ALA A 66 -11.47 -12.24 -1.93
N PRO A 67 -10.63 -13.28 -1.78
CA PRO A 67 -9.31 -13.13 -1.17
C PRO A 67 -8.42 -12.29 -2.08
N VAL A 68 -7.81 -11.22 -1.55
CA VAL A 68 -7.02 -10.26 -2.33
C VAL A 68 -5.54 -10.67 -2.45
N MET A 69 -5.05 -11.59 -1.62
CA MET A 69 -3.65 -12.03 -1.68
C MET A 69 -3.22 -12.57 -3.06
N PRO A 70 -4.00 -13.40 -3.77
CA PRO A 70 -3.63 -13.85 -5.11
C PRO A 70 -3.48 -12.71 -6.13
N PHE A 71 -4.29 -11.64 -6.00
CA PHE A 71 -4.12 -10.43 -6.81
C PHE A 71 -2.76 -9.77 -6.53
N LEU A 72 -2.43 -9.54 -5.26
CA LEU A 72 -1.17 -8.91 -4.88
C LEU A 72 0.04 -9.73 -5.36
N GLN A 73 -0.01 -11.05 -5.23
CA GLN A 73 1.04 -11.94 -5.71
C GLN A 73 1.23 -11.84 -7.22
N GLN A 74 0.13 -11.81 -7.98
CA GLN A 74 0.19 -11.67 -9.43
C GLN A 74 0.73 -10.29 -9.84
N LEU A 75 0.23 -9.21 -9.21
CA LEU A 75 0.69 -7.84 -9.48
C LEU A 75 2.21 -7.71 -9.29
N LEU A 76 2.73 -8.20 -8.16
CA LEU A 76 4.17 -8.15 -7.88
C LEU A 76 4.99 -9.04 -8.82
N ALA A 77 4.44 -10.17 -9.27
CA ALA A 77 5.08 -11.01 -10.28
C ALA A 77 5.14 -10.32 -11.64
N ASP A 78 4.11 -9.58 -12.03
CA ASP A 78 4.04 -8.86 -13.31
C ASP A 78 5.01 -7.68 -13.36
N TRP A 79 5.32 -7.07 -12.22
CA TRP A 79 6.35 -6.03 -12.12
C TRP A 79 7.77 -6.57 -12.31
N ASP A 80 7.98 -7.88 -12.09
CA ASP A 80 9.23 -8.61 -12.31
C ASP A 80 10.46 -7.94 -11.65
N PHE A 81 10.26 -7.30 -10.49
CA PHE A 81 11.35 -6.71 -9.73
C PHE A 81 12.17 -7.80 -9.01
N PRO A 82 13.51 -7.70 -8.98
CA PRO A 82 14.38 -8.73 -8.39
C PRO A 82 14.39 -8.70 -6.85
N VAL A 83 13.29 -8.31 -6.21
CA VAL A 83 13.12 -8.28 -4.75
C VAL A 83 12.85 -9.70 -4.25
N PRO A 84 13.72 -10.28 -3.39
CA PRO A 84 13.45 -11.59 -2.81
C PRO A 84 12.12 -11.60 -2.04
N ALA A 85 11.33 -12.66 -2.22
CA ALA A 85 9.98 -12.75 -1.64
C ALA A 85 9.97 -12.60 -0.11
N ASP A 86 11.02 -13.08 0.57
CA ASP A 86 11.21 -13.04 2.02
C ASP A 86 11.99 -11.80 2.49
N LEU A 87 12.38 -10.86 1.60
CA LEU A 87 13.29 -9.76 1.96
C LEU A 87 12.76 -8.90 3.11
N LEU A 88 11.45 -8.66 3.16
CA LEU A 88 10.82 -7.85 4.21
C LEU A 88 10.94 -8.51 5.59
N ASP A 89 10.98 -9.84 5.64
CA ASP A 89 11.07 -10.64 6.87
C ASP A 89 12.53 -10.79 7.37
N ARG A 90 13.51 -10.46 6.54
CA ARG A 90 14.93 -10.48 6.92
C ARG A 90 15.27 -9.31 7.85
N ASP A 91 16.38 -9.41 8.57
CA ASP A 91 16.87 -8.27 9.37
C ASP A 91 17.36 -7.10 8.48
N ASP A 92 17.52 -5.94 9.10
CA ASP A 92 17.91 -4.71 8.41
C ASP A 92 19.32 -4.79 7.79
N ALA A 93 20.20 -5.62 8.35
CA ALA A 93 21.54 -5.83 7.81
C ALA A 93 21.49 -6.60 6.49
N ALA A 94 20.67 -7.65 6.41
CA ALA A 94 20.44 -8.41 5.19
C ALA A 94 19.71 -7.57 4.13
N LYS A 95 18.73 -6.75 4.52
CA LYS A 95 18.10 -5.77 3.62
C LYS A 95 19.14 -4.81 3.06
N ALA A 96 19.94 -4.19 3.92
CA ALA A 96 21.00 -3.25 3.51
C ALA A 96 22.03 -3.90 2.59
N ALA A 97 22.43 -5.14 2.85
CA ALA A 97 23.37 -5.87 2.00
C ALA A 97 22.79 -6.15 0.60
N TRP A 98 21.49 -6.39 0.49
CA TRP A 98 20.83 -6.52 -0.82
C TRP A 98 20.71 -5.17 -1.54
N LEU A 99 20.37 -4.09 -0.84
CA LEU A 99 20.33 -2.74 -1.42
C LEU A 99 21.67 -2.30 -2.01
N GLN A 100 22.79 -2.74 -1.43
CA GLN A 100 24.14 -2.40 -1.93
C GLN A 100 24.52 -3.11 -3.24
N GLN A 101 23.75 -4.11 -3.69
CA GLN A 101 24.08 -4.87 -4.90
C GLN A 101 23.78 -4.09 -6.18
N ASP A 102 22.76 -3.23 -6.16
CA ASP A 102 22.36 -2.40 -7.30
C ASP A 102 21.68 -1.12 -6.79
N ALA A 103 22.00 0.03 -7.39
CA ALA A 103 21.41 1.32 -6.99
C ALA A 103 19.88 1.37 -7.20
N MET A 104 19.33 0.55 -8.10
CA MET A 104 17.89 0.48 -8.34
C MET A 104 17.13 -0.32 -7.28
N ASN A 105 17.84 -1.11 -6.45
CA ASN A 105 17.23 -1.94 -5.43
C ASN A 105 16.43 -1.13 -4.38
N ASP A 106 16.85 0.10 -4.10
CA ASP A 106 16.08 1.04 -3.27
C ASP A 106 14.70 1.31 -3.84
N SER A 107 14.62 1.66 -5.13
CA SER A 107 13.37 1.91 -5.83
C SER A 107 12.52 0.66 -5.91
N TYR A 108 13.10 -0.49 -6.28
CA TYR A 108 12.36 -1.75 -6.33
C TYR A 108 11.74 -2.13 -4.99
N LEU A 109 12.49 -2.03 -3.89
CA LEU A 109 11.95 -2.33 -2.57
C LEU A 109 10.84 -1.35 -2.17
N ALA A 110 11.03 -0.05 -2.43
CA ALA A 110 10.02 0.96 -2.15
C ALA A 110 8.72 0.69 -2.94
N SER A 111 8.81 0.39 -4.24
CA SER A 111 7.66 0.05 -5.08
C SER A 111 6.91 -1.17 -4.57
N VAL A 112 7.60 -2.29 -4.30
CA VAL A 112 6.95 -3.50 -3.76
C VAL A 112 6.29 -3.21 -2.40
N CYS A 113 6.90 -2.40 -1.54
CA CYS A 113 6.29 -1.98 -0.28
C CYS A 113 5.03 -1.12 -0.50
N ARG A 114 5.08 -0.12 -1.38
CA ARG A 114 3.94 0.75 -1.71
C ARG A 114 2.78 -0.05 -2.29
N ALA A 115 3.03 -1.03 -3.16
CA ALA A 115 2.00 -1.92 -3.69
C ALA A 115 1.28 -2.72 -2.58
N ARG A 116 2.02 -3.25 -1.60
CA ARG A 116 1.41 -3.95 -0.44
C ARG A 116 0.52 -2.99 0.37
N VAL A 117 0.97 -1.77 0.61
CA VAL A 117 0.23 -0.74 1.35
C VAL A 117 -1.03 -0.31 0.59
N ALA A 118 -0.88 0.06 -0.68
CA ALA A 118 -1.97 0.44 -1.57
C ALA A 118 -3.00 -0.69 -1.72
N THR A 119 -2.57 -1.95 -1.77
CA THR A 119 -3.50 -3.09 -1.81
C THR A 119 -4.35 -3.18 -0.56
N ALA A 120 -3.76 -3.03 0.63
CA ALA A 120 -4.50 -3.08 1.90
C ALA A 120 -5.53 -1.94 2.00
N PHE A 121 -5.12 -0.71 1.70
CA PHE A 121 -6.03 0.42 1.73
C PHE A 121 -7.07 0.37 0.61
N GLY A 122 -6.68 -0.10 -0.58
CA GLY A 122 -7.56 -0.31 -1.73
C GLY A 122 -8.64 -1.34 -1.44
N GLN A 123 -8.30 -2.45 -0.77
CA GLN A 123 -9.28 -3.45 -0.34
C GLN A 123 -10.32 -2.83 0.61
N ILE A 124 -9.89 -2.01 1.58
CA ILE A 124 -10.81 -1.33 2.49
C ILE A 124 -11.66 -0.31 1.73
N LYS A 125 -11.04 0.45 0.81
CA LYS A 125 -11.69 1.47 -0.02
C LYS A 125 -12.80 0.88 -0.88
N VAL A 126 -12.54 -0.27 -1.52
CA VAL A 126 -13.46 -0.89 -2.47
C VAL A 126 -14.50 -1.78 -1.77
N SER A 127 -14.07 -2.62 -0.84
CA SER A 127 -14.92 -3.68 -0.27
C SER A 127 -15.32 -3.47 1.19
N GLY A 128 -14.67 -2.52 1.88
CA GLY A 128 -14.82 -2.32 3.32
C GLY A 128 -14.12 -3.38 4.19
N ARG A 129 -13.49 -4.37 3.57
CA ARG A 129 -12.81 -5.48 4.23
C ARG A 129 -11.30 -5.28 4.23
N LEU A 130 -10.64 -6.08 5.03
CA LEU A 130 -9.18 -6.20 5.04
C LEU A 130 -8.83 -7.64 5.41
N ASP A 131 -8.20 -8.35 4.49
CA ASP A 131 -7.77 -9.72 4.74
C ASP A 131 -6.59 -9.74 5.73
N PRO A 132 -6.52 -10.73 6.64
CA PRO A 132 -5.46 -10.79 7.66
C PRO A 132 -4.06 -10.82 7.05
N GLU A 133 -3.87 -11.63 6.01
CA GLU A 133 -2.57 -11.78 5.34
C GLU A 133 -2.18 -10.50 4.58
N VAL A 134 -3.13 -9.83 3.93
CA VAL A 134 -2.90 -8.53 3.26
C VAL A 134 -2.50 -7.45 4.28
N ARG A 135 -3.14 -7.44 5.45
CA ARG A 135 -2.77 -6.55 6.56
C ARG A 135 -1.35 -6.80 7.04
N GLU A 136 -0.97 -8.06 7.22
CA GLU A 136 0.38 -8.43 7.67
C GLU A 136 1.44 -7.99 6.66
N GLN A 137 1.20 -8.23 5.36
CA GLN A 137 2.07 -7.76 4.29
C GLN A 137 2.22 -6.23 4.29
N ALA A 138 1.12 -5.50 4.45
CA ALA A 138 1.15 -4.04 4.49
C ALA A 138 1.85 -3.49 5.74
N LEU A 139 1.67 -4.12 6.91
CA LEU A 139 2.39 -3.73 8.14
C LEU A 139 3.90 -3.96 8.02
N SER A 140 4.32 -5.09 7.45
CA SER A 140 5.74 -5.37 7.17
C SER A 140 6.33 -4.39 6.15
N ALA A 141 5.53 -4.02 5.14
CA ALA A 141 5.90 -3.00 4.16
C ALA A 141 6.07 -1.60 4.78
N LEU A 142 5.15 -1.18 5.64
CA LEU A 142 5.25 0.12 6.34
C LEU A 142 6.46 0.18 7.27
N HIS A 143 6.76 -0.91 7.98
CA HIS A 143 7.99 -1.01 8.77
C HIS A 143 9.24 -0.85 7.89
N THR A 144 9.26 -1.50 6.74
CA THR A 144 10.37 -1.40 5.78
C THR A 144 10.50 -0.01 5.16
N LEU A 145 9.38 0.66 4.84
CA LEU A 145 9.38 2.04 4.32
C LEU A 145 9.88 3.04 5.38
N LEU A 146 9.51 2.86 6.65
CA LEU A 146 10.04 3.68 7.75
C LEU A 146 11.57 3.51 7.90
N TRP A 147 12.05 2.26 7.81
CA TRP A 147 13.49 1.99 7.80
C TRP A 147 14.21 2.61 6.59
N LEU A 148 13.60 2.55 5.38
CA LEU A 148 14.13 3.23 4.19
C LEU A 148 14.17 4.75 4.38
N ASN A 149 13.16 5.36 4.99
CA ASN A 149 13.14 6.77 5.33
C ASN A 149 14.30 7.13 6.28
N GLU A 150 14.51 6.37 7.36
CA GLU A 150 15.63 6.58 8.30
C GLU A 150 17.00 6.46 7.61
N ARG A 151 17.13 5.49 6.69
CA ARG A 151 18.33 5.31 5.86
C ARG A 151 18.54 6.51 4.93
N ALA A 152 17.47 6.99 4.28
CA ALA A 152 17.50 8.14 3.39
C ALA A 152 17.89 9.41 4.14
N ARG A 153 17.40 9.63 5.37
CA ARG A 153 17.83 10.77 6.23
C ARG A 153 19.33 10.77 6.50
N SER A 154 19.92 9.59 6.66
CA SER A 154 21.36 9.46 6.91
C SER A 154 22.18 9.79 5.65
N GLN A 155 21.64 9.54 4.46
CA GLN A 155 22.31 9.78 3.18
C GLN A 155 22.05 11.18 2.63
N PHE A 156 20.85 11.69 2.86
CA PHE A 156 20.32 12.96 2.36
C PHE A 156 19.77 13.77 3.54
N PRO A 157 20.63 14.26 4.44
CA PRO A 157 20.20 14.94 5.66
C PRO A 157 19.39 16.22 5.42
N ASP A 158 19.50 16.79 4.22
CA ASP A 158 18.80 18.00 3.82
C ASP A 158 17.48 17.73 3.05
N TRP A 159 17.04 16.46 2.94
CA TRP A 159 15.76 16.14 2.28
C TRP A 159 14.59 16.66 3.14
N PRO A 160 13.84 17.70 2.68
CA PRO A 160 12.91 18.43 3.54
C PRO A 160 11.63 17.64 3.86
N HIS A 161 11.35 16.56 3.12
CA HIS A 161 10.12 15.79 3.25
C HIS A 161 10.26 14.55 4.13
N ALA A 162 11.44 14.28 4.70
CA ALA A 162 11.66 13.07 5.47
C ALA A 162 10.72 12.93 6.69
N ASP A 163 10.42 14.04 7.37
CA ASP A 163 9.49 14.04 8.51
C ASP A 163 8.03 13.85 8.07
N GLU A 164 7.66 14.45 6.93
CA GLU A 164 6.33 14.36 6.33
C GLU A 164 6.04 12.93 5.87
N ASP A 165 6.94 12.32 5.11
CA ASP A 165 6.87 10.93 4.68
C ASP A 165 6.76 9.98 5.88
N ALA A 166 7.65 10.12 6.87
CA ALA A 166 7.60 9.29 8.08
C ALA A 166 6.30 9.49 8.88
N GLN A 167 5.70 10.68 8.87
CA GLN A 167 4.41 10.92 9.51
C GLN A 167 3.28 10.22 8.74
N ALA A 168 3.25 10.31 7.41
CA ALA A 168 2.27 9.63 6.58
C ALA A 168 2.32 8.09 6.76
N LEU A 169 3.53 7.52 6.74
CA LEU A 169 3.77 6.10 6.99
C LEU A 169 3.25 5.65 8.37
N ARG A 170 3.51 6.44 9.43
CA ARG A 170 3.00 6.13 10.78
C ARG A 170 1.49 6.26 10.89
N SER A 171 0.87 7.24 10.21
CA SER A 171 -0.58 7.37 10.13
C SER A 171 -1.21 6.13 9.50
N MET A 172 -0.65 5.64 8.39
CA MET A 172 -1.07 4.40 7.75
C MET A 172 -0.90 3.18 8.67
N GLN A 173 0.24 3.07 9.33
CA GLN A 173 0.53 1.97 10.24
C GLN A 173 -0.45 1.95 11.42
N ALA A 174 -0.76 3.12 12.00
CA ALA A 174 -1.71 3.24 13.10
C ALA A 174 -3.11 2.76 12.70
N VAL A 175 -3.57 3.09 11.50
CA VAL A 175 -4.87 2.62 10.98
C VAL A 175 -4.90 1.11 10.85
N LEU A 176 -3.88 0.51 10.22
CA LEU A 176 -3.85 -0.94 10.02
C LEU A 176 -3.68 -1.69 11.34
N ALA A 177 -2.88 -1.17 12.27
CA ALA A 177 -2.66 -1.80 13.57
C ALA A 177 -3.96 -1.90 14.40
N GLN A 178 -4.82 -0.89 14.34
CA GLN A 178 -6.07 -0.82 15.12
C GLN A 178 -7.24 -1.59 14.49
N ARG A 179 -7.15 -1.98 13.21
CA ARG A 179 -8.22 -2.71 12.52
C ARG A 179 -8.18 -4.20 12.84
N THR A 180 -9.33 -4.74 13.22
CA THR A 180 -9.55 -6.19 13.27
C THR A 180 -9.67 -6.71 11.84
N PRO A 181 -8.87 -7.72 11.43
CA PRO A 181 -9.00 -8.34 10.13
C PRO A 181 -10.38 -8.96 9.92
N SER A 182 -10.84 -9.01 8.67
CA SER A 182 -12.02 -9.78 8.32
C SER A 182 -11.70 -11.27 8.39
N LEU A 183 -12.50 -12.06 9.11
CA LEU A 183 -12.33 -13.52 9.11
C LEU A 183 -12.59 -14.07 7.71
N ALA A 184 -11.73 -14.98 7.25
CA ALA A 184 -11.99 -15.78 6.05
C ALA A 184 -13.30 -16.57 6.28
N SER A 185 -14.30 -16.31 5.43
CA SER A 185 -15.61 -16.97 5.47
C SER A 185 -15.60 -18.18 4.55
#